data_AF-A0A2K3KZY0-F1
#
_entry.id   AF-A0A2K3KZY0-F1
#
_cell.length_a   1.000
_cell.length_b   1.000
_cell.length_c   1.000
_cell.angle_alpha   90.00
_cell.angle_beta   90.00
_cell.angle_gamma   90.00
#
_symmetry.space_group_name_H-M   'P 1'
#
loop_
_entity.id
_entity.type
_entity.pdbx_description
1 polymer ?
#
loop_
_entity_poly.entity_id
_entity_poly.type
_entity_poly.pdbx_seq_one_letter_code
_entity_poly.pdbx_strand_id
1 'polypeptide(L)'
;MAEHFANQGKEYADSRPTYPPQLFQFIASKTPSHHLAWDVATGTGQAAKSLATLYENVIATDASEKQLEFAAKLPNIRYQHTPSTMSMTELEQLVSPQGTIDLVTIAQALHWLDLSTFYKQVNWVLKKPHGVIAIWCYTSPSINDAVDALHNKLYSFDARPHWDPRRELLEDNYRNINFPFEPVEGVDHTGPFEFEAETVMDVDDFLNYIRS
;
A
#
# COMPACT_ATOMS: atom_id res chain seq x y z
N MET A 1 -14.02 10.54 2.17
CA MET A 1 -13.09 9.44 2.53
C MET A 1 -11.78 9.99 3.08
N ALA A 2 -11.08 10.88 2.36
CA ALA A 2 -9.92 11.61 2.90
C ALA A 2 -10.24 12.31 4.24
N GLU A 3 -11.47 12.81 4.41
CA GLU A 3 -11.93 13.41 5.68
C GLU A 3 -12.01 12.45 6.88
N HIS A 4 -12.19 11.13 6.69
CA HIS A 4 -12.23 10.20 7.82
C HIS A 4 -10.83 9.93 8.39
N PHE A 5 -9.82 9.84 7.52
CA PHE A 5 -8.42 9.63 7.89
C PHE A 5 -7.65 10.93 8.18
N ALA A 6 -8.25 12.07 7.86
CA ALA A 6 -7.70 13.40 8.03
C ALA A 6 -7.30 13.71 9.48
N ASN A 7 -8.10 13.29 10.46
CA ASN A 7 -7.86 13.63 11.87
C ASN A 7 -7.00 12.57 12.60
N GLN A 8 -6.60 11.50 11.92
CA GLN A 8 -5.90 10.34 12.50
C GLN A 8 -4.50 10.10 11.90
N GLY A 9 -4.03 10.94 10.98
CA GLY A 9 -2.75 10.71 10.29
C GLY A 9 -1.54 10.54 11.21
N LYS A 10 -1.48 11.28 12.32
CA LYS A 10 -0.42 11.11 13.33
C LYS A 10 -0.53 9.77 14.06
N GLU A 11 -1.70 9.43 14.57
CA GLU A 11 -1.93 8.16 15.27
C GLU A 11 -1.64 6.98 14.35
N TYR A 12 -2.06 7.06 13.08
CA TYR A 12 -1.77 6.08 12.05
C TYR A 12 -0.26 5.91 11.80
N ALA A 13 0.48 7.02 11.69
CA ALA A 13 1.92 6.98 11.49
C ALA A 13 2.65 6.32 12.68
N ASP A 14 2.18 6.58 13.89
CA ASP A 14 2.81 6.12 15.13
C ASP A 14 2.42 4.67 15.50
N SER A 15 1.22 4.19 15.13
CA SER A 15 0.68 2.90 15.59
C SER A 15 0.71 1.78 14.55
N ARG A 16 0.84 2.08 13.25
CA ARG A 16 0.75 1.05 12.21
C ARG A 16 2.03 0.21 12.12
N PRO A 17 1.90 -1.13 11.99
CA PRO A 17 3.06 -2.00 11.78
C PRO A 17 3.88 -1.60 10.55
N THR A 18 5.20 -1.76 10.67
CA THR A 18 6.10 -1.64 9.52
C THR A 18 6.13 -2.94 8.73
N TYR A 19 6.30 -2.84 7.41
CA TYR A 19 6.48 -4.00 6.55
C TYR A 19 7.88 -4.61 6.72
N PRO A 20 8.03 -5.94 6.51
CA PRO A 20 9.32 -6.59 6.67
C PRO A 20 10.27 -6.25 5.52
N PRO A 21 11.58 -6.02 5.76
CA PRO A 21 12.55 -5.71 4.70
C PRO A 21 12.57 -6.75 3.55
N GLN A 22 12.29 -8.02 3.87
CA GLN A 22 12.25 -9.14 2.94
C GLN A 22 11.20 -8.94 1.84
N LEU A 23 10.06 -8.30 2.16
CA LEU A 23 9.03 -7.96 1.17
C LEU A 23 9.61 -7.04 0.09
N PHE A 24 10.26 -5.95 0.50
CA PHE A 24 10.81 -4.98 -0.44
C PHE A 24 12.02 -5.53 -1.20
N GLN A 25 12.87 -6.33 -0.55
CA GLN A 25 13.97 -7.03 -1.22
C GLN A 25 13.45 -7.98 -2.30
N PHE A 26 12.39 -8.74 -2.01
CA PHE A 26 11.74 -9.59 -3.00
C PHE A 26 11.21 -8.75 -4.16
N ILE A 27 10.44 -7.69 -3.90
CA ILE A 27 9.89 -6.82 -4.94
C ILE A 27 11.00 -6.20 -5.81
N ALA A 28 12.05 -5.65 -5.20
CA ALA A 28 13.17 -5.06 -5.91
C ALA A 28 13.95 -6.10 -6.74
N SER A 29 14.02 -7.36 -6.31
CA SER A 29 14.63 -8.42 -7.11
C SER A 29 13.88 -8.72 -8.42
N LYS A 30 12.64 -8.24 -8.57
CA LYS A 30 11.78 -8.48 -9.74
C LYS A 30 11.82 -7.35 -10.77
N THR A 31 12.51 -6.25 -10.47
CA THR A 31 12.74 -5.15 -11.42
C THR A 31 14.20 -5.14 -11.86
N PRO A 32 14.49 -5.01 -13.17
CA PRO A 32 15.87 -4.97 -13.68
C PRO A 32 16.57 -3.62 -13.44
N SER A 33 15.80 -2.57 -13.12
CA SER A 33 16.28 -1.22 -12.84
C SER A 33 15.53 -0.66 -11.63
N HIS A 34 16.22 0.15 -10.83
CA HIS A 34 15.68 0.76 -9.62
C HIS A 34 15.67 2.29 -9.70
N HIS A 35 15.35 2.85 -10.86
CA HIS A 35 15.41 4.30 -11.07
C HIS A 35 14.20 5.02 -10.46
N LEU A 36 12.99 4.53 -10.71
CA LEU A 36 11.75 5.22 -10.30
C LEU A 36 10.67 4.24 -9.84
N ALA A 37 10.25 4.38 -8.58
CA ALA A 37 9.07 3.74 -8.03
C ALA A 37 7.90 4.73 -7.85
N TRP A 38 6.68 4.25 -8.00
CA TRP A 38 5.46 4.99 -7.68
C TRP A 38 4.66 4.26 -6.59
N ASP A 39 4.56 4.88 -5.42
CA ASP A 39 3.76 4.40 -4.30
C ASP A 39 2.38 5.08 -4.31
N VAL A 40 1.34 4.29 -4.61
CA VAL A 40 -0.03 4.75 -4.79
C VAL A 40 -0.80 4.65 -3.48
N ALA A 41 -1.54 5.70 -3.12
CA ALA A 41 -2.23 5.80 -1.84
C ALA A 41 -1.27 5.55 -0.67
N THR A 42 -0.17 6.31 -0.67
CA THR A 42 0.98 6.14 0.22
C THR A 42 0.66 6.37 1.70
N GLY A 43 -0.47 7.03 2.01
CA GLY A 43 -0.81 7.46 3.36
C GLY A 43 0.29 8.35 3.94
N THR A 44 0.75 8.03 5.13
CA THR A 44 1.90 8.69 5.78
C THR A 44 3.27 8.18 5.29
N GLY A 45 3.33 7.45 4.18
CA GLY A 45 4.57 7.12 3.49
C GLY A 45 5.37 5.93 4.03
N GLN A 46 4.74 5.00 4.76
CA GLN A 46 5.41 3.82 5.33
C GLN A 46 6.12 2.97 4.26
N ALA A 47 5.43 2.68 3.15
CA ALA A 47 5.99 1.91 2.04
C ALA A 47 7.01 2.73 1.25
N ALA A 48 6.67 3.98 0.89
CA ALA A 48 7.57 4.93 0.22
C ALA A 48 8.93 5.07 0.92
N LYS A 49 8.97 5.13 2.26
CA LYS A 49 10.22 5.19 3.04
C LYS A 49 11.12 3.98 2.79
N SER A 50 10.54 2.78 2.73
CA SER A 50 11.30 1.55 2.49
C SER A 50 11.76 1.47 1.04
N LEU A 51 10.91 1.87 0.08
CA LEU A 51 11.25 1.96 -1.34
C LEU A 51 12.39 2.93 -1.60
N ALA A 52 12.44 4.06 -0.89
CA ALA A 52 13.51 5.06 -1.02
C ALA A 52 14.90 4.56 -0.61
N THR A 53 14.99 3.39 0.05
CA THR A 53 16.28 2.74 0.34
C THR A 53 16.76 1.84 -0.80
N LEU A 54 15.88 1.49 -1.74
CA LEU A 54 16.13 0.55 -2.84
C LEU A 54 16.06 1.21 -4.22
N TYR A 55 15.27 2.28 -4.37
CA TYR A 55 15.07 3.01 -5.61
C TYR A 55 15.70 4.41 -5.55
N GLU A 56 16.28 4.86 -6.65
CA GLU A 56 16.90 6.18 -6.77
C GLU A 56 15.90 7.29 -6.49
N ASN A 57 14.66 7.16 -6.97
CA ASN A 57 13.57 8.10 -6.75
C ASN A 57 12.25 7.38 -6.46
N VAL A 58 11.43 7.98 -5.60
CA VAL A 58 10.06 7.53 -5.32
C VAL A 58 9.11 8.70 -5.53
N ILE A 59 8.05 8.48 -6.30
CA ILE A 59 6.88 9.35 -6.31
C ILE A 59 5.84 8.70 -5.42
N ALA A 60 5.33 9.43 -4.43
CA ALA A 60 4.38 8.91 -3.47
C ALA A 60 3.10 9.76 -3.52
N THR A 61 2.00 9.17 -3.95
CA THR A 61 0.73 9.90 -4.18
C THR A 61 -0.33 9.52 -3.17
N ASP A 62 -1.12 10.48 -2.73
CA ASP A 62 -2.32 10.23 -1.93
C ASP A 62 -3.43 11.24 -2.23
N ALA A 63 -4.68 10.86 -1.98
CA ALA A 63 -5.85 11.74 -2.07
C ALA A 63 -6.14 12.51 -0.78
N SER A 64 -5.37 12.25 0.28
CA SER A 64 -5.42 12.97 1.55
C SER A 64 -4.17 13.80 1.72
N GLU A 65 -4.26 15.10 1.48
CA GLU A 65 -3.17 16.06 1.75
C GLU A 65 -2.68 15.96 3.20
N LYS A 66 -3.61 15.78 4.15
CA LYS A 66 -3.30 15.60 5.58
C LYS A 66 -2.46 14.36 5.88
N GLN A 67 -2.60 13.27 5.13
CA GLN A 67 -1.74 12.09 5.30
C GLN A 67 -0.30 12.43 4.86
N LEU A 68 -0.16 13.16 3.75
CA LEU A 68 1.14 13.58 3.24
C LEU A 68 1.87 14.56 4.19
N GLU A 69 1.14 15.37 4.97
CA GLU A 69 1.73 16.26 5.97
C GLU A 69 2.54 15.51 7.05
N PHE A 70 2.13 14.28 7.38
CA PHE A 70 2.82 13.43 8.37
C PHE A 70 3.88 12.51 7.75
N ALA A 71 4.05 12.54 6.43
CA ALA A 71 4.99 11.66 5.76
C ALA A 71 6.45 12.04 6.01
N ALA A 72 7.31 11.02 6.10
CA ALA A 72 8.74 11.20 6.33
C ALA A 72 9.40 11.93 5.16
N LYS A 73 10.06 13.06 5.43
CA LYS A 73 10.73 13.86 4.39
C LYS A 73 12.13 13.31 4.07
N LEU A 74 12.20 12.44 3.06
CA LEU A 74 13.46 11.94 2.51
C LEU A 74 13.80 12.65 1.18
N PRO A 75 15.10 12.87 0.88
CA PRO A 75 15.51 13.69 -0.27
C PRO A 75 15.13 13.12 -1.64
N ASN A 76 14.87 11.81 -1.70
CA ASN A 76 14.51 11.10 -2.93
C ASN A 76 13.04 10.64 -2.96
N ILE A 77 12.17 11.20 -2.11
CA ILE A 77 10.73 11.00 -2.18
C ILE A 77 10.04 12.31 -2.57
N ARG A 78 9.27 12.27 -3.66
CA ARG A 78 8.35 13.34 -4.06
C ARG A 78 6.93 12.95 -3.68
N TYR A 79 6.43 13.53 -2.58
CA TYR A 79 5.02 13.41 -2.22
C TYR A 79 4.16 14.34 -3.09
N GLN A 80 3.06 13.80 -3.61
CA GLN A 80 2.16 14.53 -4.50
C GLN A 80 0.70 14.26 -4.12
N HIS A 81 -0.03 15.32 -3.77
CA HIS A 81 -1.48 15.21 -3.63
C HIS A 81 -2.12 15.00 -5.00
N THR A 82 -2.97 13.99 -5.13
CA THR A 82 -3.66 13.62 -6.38
C THR A 82 -5.12 13.27 -6.11
N PRO A 83 -6.05 13.50 -7.05
CA PRO A 83 -7.40 12.97 -6.91
C PRO A 83 -7.40 11.43 -6.86
N SER A 84 -8.47 10.82 -6.32
CA SER A 84 -8.61 9.35 -6.23
C SER A 84 -8.68 8.67 -7.61
N THR A 85 -9.01 9.41 -8.66
CA THR A 85 -9.00 8.97 -10.05
C THR A 85 -8.36 10.06 -10.91
N MET A 86 -7.55 9.67 -11.89
CA MET A 86 -6.85 10.59 -12.80
C MET A 86 -7.10 10.18 -14.25
N SER A 87 -7.17 11.16 -15.15
CA SER A 87 -6.94 10.93 -16.58
C SER A 87 -5.47 10.61 -16.86
N MET A 88 -5.15 10.08 -18.05
CA MET A 88 -3.74 9.87 -18.44
C MET A 88 -2.95 11.19 -18.50
N THR A 89 -3.61 12.29 -18.89
CA THR A 89 -3.00 13.62 -18.91
C THR A 89 -2.63 14.08 -17.51
N GLU A 90 -3.53 13.92 -16.54
CA GLU A 90 -3.23 14.25 -15.13
C GLU A 90 -2.15 13.34 -14.56
N LEU A 91 -2.17 12.06 -14.89
CA LEU A 91 -1.15 11.09 -14.48
C LEU A 91 0.23 11.47 -15.02
N GLU A 92 0.33 11.86 -16.29
CA GLU A 92 1.57 12.33 -16.90
C GLU A 92 2.11 13.58 -16.21
N GLN A 93 1.24 14.53 -15.89
CA GLN A 93 1.59 15.81 -15.29
C GLN A 93 1.99 15.68 -13.81
N LEU A 94 1.24 14.88 -13.05
CA LEU A 94 1.39 14.79 -11.59
C LEU A 94 2.38 13.69 -11.19
N VAL A 95 2.39 12.56 -11.91
CA VAL A 95 3.18 11.37 -11.60
C VAL A 95 4.37 11.26 -12.54
N SER A 96 4.20 10.73 -13.75
CA SER A 96 5.33 10.47 -14.65
C SER A 96 4.88 10.21 -16.09
N PRO A 97 5.73 10.47 -17.11
CA PRO A 97 5.43 10.13 -18.50
C PRO A 97 5.22 8.64 -18.74
N GLN A 98 4.63 8.31 -19.89
CA GLN A 98 4.39 6.93 -20.31
C GLN A 98 5.65 6.07 -20.26
N GLY A 99 5.55 4.86 -19.72
CA GLY A 99 6.61 3.86 -19.79
C GLY A 99 7.90 4.24 -19.07
N THR A 100 7.83 4.98 -17.97
CA THR A 100 9.00 5.47 -17.22
C THR A 100 9.15 4.87 -15.82
N ILE A 101 8.13 4.21 -15.28
CA ILE A 101 8.12 3.69 -13.90
C ILE A 101 8.60 2.24 -13.87
N ASP A 102 9.60 1.95 -13.04
CA ASP A 102 10.11 0.59 -12.84
C ASP A 102 9.17 -0.25 -11.98
N LEU A 103 8.64 0.35 -10.91
CA LEU A 103 7.80 -0.30 -9.91
C LEU A 103 6.60 0.57 -9.55
N VAL A 104 5.40 0.00 -9.58
CA VAL A 104 4.21 0.58 -8.93
C VAL A 104 3.86 -0.24 -7.70
N THR A 105 3.68 0.41 -6.55
CA THR A 105 3.28 -0.24 -5.29
C THR A 105 1.94 0.25 -4.78
N ILE A 106 1.19 -0.66 -4.16
CA ILE A 106 -0.04 -0.35 -3.42
C ILE A 106 0.01 -1.12 -2.11
N ALA A 107 0.22 -0.39 -1.02
CA ALA A 107 0.35 -0.94 0.33
C ALA A 107 -0.94 -0.71 1.12
N GLN A 108 -1.74 -1.76 1.32
CA GLN A 108 -2.96 -1.71 2.13
C GLN A 108 -4.06 -0.73 1.63
N ALA A 109 -4.12 -0.43 0.33
CA ALA A 109 -5.05 0.59 -0.19
C ALA A 109 -5.82 0.20 -1.47
N LEU A 110 -5.58 -0.97 -2.05
CA LEU A 110 -6.16 -1.36 -3.36
C LEU A 110 -7.69 -1.24 -3.36
N HIS A 111 -8.32 -1.65 -2.26
CA HIS A 111 -9.76 -1.65 -2.07
C HIS A 111 -10.44 -0.27 -2.14
N TRP A 112 -9.67 0.82 -2.07
CA TRP A 112 -10.20 2.17 -2.23
C TRP A 112 -10.21 2.67 -3.68
N LEU A 113 -9.54 1.97 -4.59
CA LEU A 113 -9.30 2.43 -5.96
C LEU A 113 -10.37 1.94 -6.94
N ASP A 114 -10.63 2.73 -7.99
CA ASP A 114 -11.30 2.23 -9.18
C ASP A 114 -10.32 1.37 -9.99
N LEU A 115 -10.36 0.05 -9.76
CA LEU A 115 -9.41 -0.90 -10.34
C LEU A 115 -9.37 -0.87 -11.86
N SER A 116 -10.52 -0.63 -12.52
CA SER A 116 -10.59 -0.60 -13.99
C SER A 116 -9.79 0.56 -14.57
N THR A 117 -9.94 1.75 -14.00
CA THR A 117 -9.17 2.94 -14.38
C THR A 117 -7.72 2.79 -13.94
N PHE A 118 -7.50 2.35 -12.71
CA PHE A 118 -6.18 2.21 -12.12
C PHE A 118 -5.28 1.27 -12.91
N TYR A 119 -5.74 0.07 -13.30
CA TYR A 119 -4.90 -0.85 -14.05
C TYR A 119 -4.53 -0.35 -15.45
N LYS A 120 -5.38 0.46 -16.08
CA LYS A 120 -5.03 1.14 -17.34
C LYS A 120 -3.89 2.13 -17.13
N GLN A 121 -3.93 2.88 -16.03
CA GLN A 121 -2.88 3.84 -15.65
C GLN A 121 -1.56 3.13 -15.38
N VAL A 122 -1.60 2.08 -14.55
CA VAL A 122 -0.44 1.24 -14.24
C VAL A 122 0.18 0.70 -15.53
N ASN A 123 -0.63 0.11 -16.41
CA ASN A 123 -0.12 -0.42 -17.67
C ASN A 123 0.50 0.66 -18.58
N TRP A 124 0.01 1.89 -18.52
CA TRP A 124 0.52 3.02 -19.29
C TRP A 124 1.84 3.57 -18.72
N VAL A 125 1.99 3.72 -17.39
CA VAL A 125 3.22 4.27 -16.78
C VAL A 125 4.36 3.26 -16.67
N LEU A 126 4.06 1.97 -16.54
CA LEU A 126 5.08 0.94 -16.34
C LEU A 126 6.00 0.82 -17.55
N LYS A 127 7.31 0.80 -17.29
CA LYS A 127 8.33 0.48 -18.30
C LYS A 127 7.99 -0.83 -19.01
N LYS A 128 8.21 -0.84 -20.32
CA LYS A 128 8.04 -2.02 -21.17
C LYS A 128 9.37 -2.34 -21.85
N PRO A 129 9.85 -3.60 -21.79
CA PRO A 129 9.38 -4.69 -20.93
C PRO A 129 9.79 -4.52 -19.45
N HIS A 130 9.27 -5.40 -18.58
CA HIS A 130 9.73 -5.62 -17.19
C HIS A 130 9.36 -4.62 -16.08
N GLY A 131 8.49 -3.64 -16.34
CA GLY A 131 7.88 -2.89 -15.24
C GLY A 131 7.00 -3.79 -14.36
N VAL A 132 7.07 -3.60 -13.03
CA VAL A 132 6.38 -4.44 -12.03
C VAL A 132 5.31 -3.66 -11.29
N ILE A 133 4.17 -4.29 -11.04
CA ILE A 133 3.20 -3.86 -10.03
C ILE A 133 3.23 -4.84 -8.86
N ALA A 134 3.34 -4.31 -7.63
CA ALA A 134 3.26 -5.07 -6.40
C ALA A 134 2.13 -4.53 -5.52
N ILE A 135 1.22 -5.42 -5.10
CA ILE A 135 0.10 -5.09 -4.23
C ILE A 135 0.16 -6.02 -3.02
N TRP A 136 -0.02 -5.46 -1.83
CA TRP A 136 -0.10 -6.25 -0.62
C TRP A 136 -1.06 -5.65 0.39
N CYS A 137 -1.50 -6.49 1.32
CA CYS A 137 -2.28 -6.11 2.49
C CYS A 137 -1.85 -6.95 3.69
N TYR A 138 -2.33 -6.52 4.85
CA TYR A 138 -2.42 -7.33 6.05
C TYR A 138 -3.81 -7.08 6.67
N THR A 139 -4.28 -8.03 7.46
CA THR A 139 -5.56 -7.97 8.17
C THR A 139 -5.31 -7.93 9.68
N SER A 140 -5.91 -8.84 10.44
CA SER A 140 -5.75 -8.92 11.89
C SER A 140 -4.38 -9.53 12.24
N PRO A 141 -3.63 -8.94 13.18
CA PRO A 141 -2.46 -9.61 13.74
C PRO A 141 -2.89 -10.82 14.56
N SER A 142 -1.98 -11.78 14.73
CA SER A 142 -2.10 -12.85 15.72
C SER A 142 -1.15 -12.58 16.88
N ILE A 143 -1.61 -12.83 18.11
CA ILE A 143 -0.89 -12.54 19.35
C ILE A 143 -0.87 -13.79 20.23
N ASN A 144 -2.04 -14.26 20.66
CA ASN A 144 -2.25 -15.52 21.37
C ASN A 144 -3.76 -15.82 21.44
N ASP A 145 -4.12 -17.07 21.72
CA ASP A 145 -5.52 -17.53 21.73
C ASP A 145 -6.50 -16.62 22.51
N ALA A 146 -6.08 -16.11 23.68
CA ALA A 146 -6.96 -15.32 24.53
C ALA A 146 -7.20 -13.92 23.95
N VAL A 147 -6.15 -13.26 23.47
CA VAL A 147 -6.26 -11.92 22.86
C VAL A 147 -6.92 -12.00 21.50
N ASP A 148 -6.56 -13.01 20.70
CA ASP A 148 -7.08 -13.22 19.34
C ASP A 148 -8.59 -13.49 19.37
N ALA A 149 -9.08 -14.26 20.35
CA ALA A 149 -10.51 -14.48 20.54
C ALA A 149 -11.27 -13.17 20.84
N LEU A 150 -10.71 -12.30 21.68
CA LEU A 150 -11.30 -11.00 22.00
C LEU A 150 -11.27 -10.05 20.80
N HIS A 151 -10.12 -9.99 20.11
CA HIS A 151 -9.95 -9.16 18.92
C HIS A 151 -10.89 -9.61 17.79
N ASN A 152 -11.03 -10.91 17.56
CA ASN A 152 -11.95 -11.45 16.56
C ASN A 152 -13.41 -11.13 16.88
N LYS A 153 -13.81 -11.16 18.16
CA LYS A 153 -15.15 -10.71 18.55
C LYS A 153 -15.37 -9.24 18.19
N LEU A 154 -14.41 -8.38 18.53
CA LEU A 154 -14.47 -6.96 18.19
C LEU A 154 -14.49 -6.74 16.67
N TYR A 155 -13.53 -7.30 15.94
CA TYR A 155 -13.32 -7.07 14.51
C TYR A 155 -14.45 -7.64 13.66
N SER A 156 -14.77 -8.93 13.84
CA SER A 156 -15.67 -9.68 12.94
C SER A 156 -17.14 -9.59 13.32
N PHE A 157 -17.48 -9.12 14.52
CA PHE A 157 -18.87 -9.00 14.98
C PHE A 157 -19.24 -7.57 15.38
N ASP A 158 -18.56 -7.00 16.37
CA ASP A 158 -18.98 -5.72 16.95
C ASP A 158 -18.70 -4.54 15.99
N ALA A 159 -17.53 -4.53 15.35
CA ALA A 159 -17.14 -3.53 14.37
C ALA A 159 -17.68 -3.83 12.96
N ARG A 160 -18.03 -5.10 12.66
CA ARG A 160 -18.45 -5.54 11.31
C ARG A 160 -19.49 -4.62 10.63
N PRO A 161 -20.56 -4.18 11.32
CA PRO A 161 -21.58 -3.31 10.73
C PRO A 161 -21.10 -1.89 10.37
N HIS A 162 -19.92 -1.49 10.87
CA HIS A 162 -19.37 -0.15 10.68
C HIS A 162 -18.30 -0.08 9.57
N TRP A 163 -17.84 -1.20 9.04
CA TRP A 163 -16.86 -1.20 7.97
C TRP A 163 -17.45 -0.77 6.64
N ASP A 164 -16.64 -0.07 5.86
CA ASP A 164 -16.96 0.21 4.48
C ASP A 164 -16.98 -1.11 3.67
N PRO A 165 -18.06 -1.40 2.90
CA PRO A 165 -18.17 -2.64 2.14
C PRO A 165 -17.01 -2.91 1.17
N ARG A 166 -16.29 -1.87 0.74
CA ARG A 166 -15.12 -2.02 -0.14
C ARG A 166 -14.00 -2.83 0.50
N ARG A 167 -13.94 -2.86 1.85
CA ARG A 167 -12.94 -3.64 2.59
C ARG A 167 -13.11 -5.15 2.45
N GLU A 168 -14.21 -5.65 1.89
CA GLU A 168 -14.39 -7.11 1.68
C GLU A 168 -13.22 -7.72 0.87
N LEU A 169 -12.57 -6.94 0.00
CA LEU A 169 -11.37 -7.41 -0.72
C LEU A 169 -10.18 -7.74 0.22
N LEU A 170 -10.09 -7.08 1.38
CA LEU A 170 -9.07 -7.37 2.40
C LEU A 170 -9.34 -8.68 3.12
N GLU A 171 -10.62 -9.05 3.34
CA GLU A 171 -10.99 -10.26 4.09
C GLU A 171 -10.49 -11.53 3.39
N ASP A 172 -10.39 -11.50 2.07
CA ASP A 172 -9.82 -12.57 1.25
C ASP A 172 -8.31 -12.38 0.98
N ASN A 173 -7.64 -11.45 1.67
CA ASN A 173 -6.22 -11.11 1.48
C ASN A 173 -5.86 -10.88 0.00
N TYR A 174 -6.76 -10.24 -0.75
CA TYR A 174 -6.66 -10.02 -2.19
C TYR A 174 -6.51 -11.28 -3.07
N ARG A 175 -6.83 -12.49 -2.58
CA ARG A 175 -6.65 -13.74 -3.35
C ARG A 175 -7.52 -13.79 -4.62
N ASN A 176 -8.73 -13.25 -4.56
CA ASN A 176 -9.70 -13.27 -5.67
C ASN A 176 -9.89 -11.91 -6.37
N ILE A 177 -8.93 -10.98 -6.26
CA ILE A 177 -9.02 -9.73 -7.03
C ILE A 177 -8.86 -10.00 -8.52
N ASN A 178 -9.51 -9.18 -9.36
CA ASN A 178 -9.11 -9.09 -10.76
C ASN A 178 -7.69 -8.49 -10.82
N PHE A 179 -6.72 -9.25 -11.34
CA PHE A 179 -5.33 -8.81 -11.47
C PHE A 179 -4.85 -9.07 -12.90
N PRO A 180 -4.97 -8.08 -13.82
CA PRO A 180 -4.74 -8.26 -15.25
C PRO A 180 -3.26 -8.11 -15.63
N PHE A 181 -2.35 -8.69 -14.83
CA PHE A 181 -0.91 -8.65 -15.06
C PHE A 181 -0.32 -10.06 -14.98
N GLU A 182 0.75 -10.28 -15.72
CA GLU A 182 1.45 -11.56 -15.78
C GLU A 182 2.33 -11.78 -14.53
N PRO A 183 2.63 -13.05 -14.18
CA PRO A 183 3.66 -13.36 -13.21
C PRO A 183 5.00 -12.70 -13.52
N VAL A 184 5.71 -12.27 -12.47
CA VAL A 184 7.08 -11.73 -12.60
C VAL A 184 8.08 -12.84 -12.93
N GLU A 185 9.26 -12.47 -13.41
CA GLU A 185 10.27 -13.47 -13.80
C GLU A 185 10.67 -14.39 -12.63
N GLY A 186 10.80 -15.68 -12.93
CA GLY A 186 11.19 -16.73 -11.98
C GLY A 186 10.06 -17.23 -11.08
N VAL A 187 8.80 -16.85 -11.32
CA VAL A 187 7.61 -17.42 -10.67
C VAL A 187 6.52 -17.70 -11.71
N ASP A 188 5.65 -18.67 -11.44
CA ASP A 188 4.57 -19.13 -12.33
C ASP A 188 3.17 -18.67 -11.90
N HIS A 189 3.07 -17.93 -10.79
CA HIS A 189 1.83 -17.35 -10.27
C HIS A 189 2.02 -15.88 -9.87
N THR A 190 0.92 -15.13 -9.78
CA THR A 190 0.91 -13.69 -9.43
C THR A 190 0.82 -13.40 -7.94
N GLY A 191 0.95 -14.45 -7.12
CA GLY A 191 0.77 -14.41 -5.67
C GLY A 191 -0.40 -15.28 -5.19
N PRO A 192 -0.82 -15.13 -3.92
CA PRO A 192 -0.13 -14.32 -2.91
C PRO A 192 1.25 -14.89 -2.57
N PHE A 193 2.16 -14.01 -2.18
CA PHE A 193 3.41 -14.36 -1.51
C PHE A 193 3.25 -13.95 -0.05
N GLU A 194 3.67 -14.82 0.87
CA GLU A 194 3.50 -14.58 2.30
C GLU A 194 4.79 -14.04 2.91
N PHE A 195 4.67 -12.95 3.66
CA PHE A 195 5.73 -12.31 4.41
C PHE A 195 5.23 -12.01 5.80
N GLU A 196 6.12 -12.11 6.79
CA GLU A 196 5.80 -11.91 8.19
C GLU A 196 6.56 -10.70 8.74
N ALA A 197 5.85 -9.87 9.51
CA ALA A 197 6.43 -8.82 10.31
C ALA A 197 5.97 -9.01 11.76
N GLU A 198 6.94 -9.00 12.67
CA GLU A 198 6.69 -9.06 14.11
C GLU A 198 6.98 -7.69 14.72
N THR A 199 6.17 -7.29 15.70
CA THR A 199 6.37 -6.06 16.46
C THR A 199 5.99 -6.33 17.90
N VAL A 200 6.85 -5.92 18.82
CA VAL A 200 6.54 -5.92 20.25
C VAL A 200 5.69 -4.70 20.54
N MET A 201 4.49 -4.93 21.04
CA MET A 201 3.54 -3.89 21.46
C MET A 201 3.20 -4.12 22.92
N ASP A 202 3.09 -3.04 23.70
CA ASP A 202 2.34 -3.11 24.95
C ASP A 202 0.82 -3.01 24.71
N VAL A 203 0.04 -2.99 25.78
CA VAL A 203 -1.43 -2.92 25.69
C VAL A 203 -1.89 -1.59 25.08
N ASP A 204 -1.22 -0.47 25.42
CA ASP A 204 -1.60 0.85 24.92
C ASP A 204 -1.27 0.98 23.43
N ASP A 205 -0.13 0.45 22.99
CA ASP A 205 0.25 0.34 21.58
C ASP A 205 -0.79 -0.46 20.78
N PHE A 206 -1.21 -1.62 21.29
CA PHE A 206 -2.22 -2.45 20.63
C PHE A 206 -3.60 -1.77 20.56
N LEU A 207 -4.00 -1.05 21.61
CA LEU A 207 -5.23 -0.27 21.60
C LEU A 207 -5.16 0.90 20.61
N ASN A 208 -4.01 1.54 20.46
CA ASN A 208 -3.79 2.58 19.45
C ASN A 208 -3.83 2.01 18.04
N TYR A 209 -3.27 0.82 17.81
CA TYR A 209 -3.41 0.08 16.55
C TYR A 209 -4.89 -0.15 16.20
N ILE A 210 -5.71 -0.61 17.14
CA ILE A 210 -7.15 -0.86 16.93
C ILE A 210 -7.92 0.43 16.60
N ARG A 211 -7.53 1.59 17.16
CA ARG A 211 -8.20 2.88 16.93
C ARG A 211 -7.85 3.53 15.58
N SER A 212 -6.67 3.20 15.06
CA SER A 212 -6.10 3.78 13.83
C SER A 212 -6.68 3.26 12.51
#